data_AF-A0A7T0P8Z7-F1
#
_entry.id   AF-A0A7T0P8Z7-F1
#
_cell.length_a   1.000
_cell.length_b   1.000
_cell.length_c   1.000
_cell.angle_alpha   90.00
_cell.angle_beta   90.00
_cell.angle_gamma   90.00
#
_symmetry.space_group_name_H-M   'P 1'
#
loop_
_entity.id
_entity.type
_entity.pdbx_description
1 polymer ?
#
loop_
_entity_poly.entity_id
_entity_poly.type
_entity_poly.pdbx_seq_one_letter_code
_entity_poly.pdbx_strand_id
1 'polypeptide(L)'
;MRWFKSDEAGLTILAWLTIARGLSYLPPLLSQGRPPAHWLEGWATPAVWGAVWVAAGLFCLVATRVGAWLPAAVGMAVGLHLAWAASYLLGTLAGDTARGWVSALNYLAVSLLALYAYSRERVQVLGRNNDEGE
;
A
#
# COMPACT_ATOMS: atom_id res chain seq x y z
N MET A 1 -1.11 22.06 8.88
CA MET A 1 -0.06 21.45 8.02
C MET A 1 0.89 20.48 8.74
N ARG A 2 1.07 20.50 10.07
CA ARG A 2 1.97 19.55 10.78
C ARG A 2 1.57 18.07 10.69
N TRP A 3 0.26 17.77 10.69
CA TRP A 3 -0.25 16.40 10.63
C TRP A 3 0.18 15.65 9.37
N PHE A 4 0.12 16.28 8.18
CA PHE A 4 0.52 15.66 6.92
C PHE A 4 1.99 15.23 6.84
N LYS A 5 2.83 15.66 7.78
CA LYS A 5 4.25 15.27 7.89
C LYS A 5 4.48 14.15 8.91
N SER A 6 3.43 13.67 9.56
CA SER A 6 3.49 12.64 10.61
C SER A 6 3.40 11.23 10.02
N ASP A 7 3.97 10.27 10.73
CA ASP A 7 4.00 8.86 10.29
C ASP A 7 2.61 8.25 10.40
N GLU A 8 1.82 8.72 11.37
CA GLU A 8 0.41 8.40 11.59
C GLU A 8 -0.45 8.84 10.41
N ALA A 9 -0.21 10.03 9.85
CA ALA A 9 -0.92 10.51 8.68
C ALA A 9 -0.62 9.64 7.45
N GLY A 10 0.66 9.34 7.22
CA GLY A 10 1.06 8.41 6.15
C GLY A 10 0.38 7.05 6.32
N LEU A 11 0.29 6.55 7.55
CA LEU A 11 -0.16 5.18 7.82
C LEU A 11 -1.67 5.11 7.70
N THR A 12 -2.35 6.19 8.10
CA THR A 12 -3.78 6.38 7.89
C THR A 12 -4.12 6.40 6.40
N ILE A 13 -3.34 7.11 5.57
CA ILE A 13 -3.55 7.13 4.10
C ILE A 13 -3.33 5.74 3.51
N LEU A 14 -2.22 5.08 3.86
CA LEU A 14 -1.91 3.73 3.40
C LEU A 14 -3.00 2.72 3.83
N ALA A 15 -3.48 2.84 5.07
CA ALA A 15 -4.56 2.02 5.58
C ALA A 15 -5.85 2.19 4.76
N TRP A 16 -6.28 3.43 4.50
CA TRP A 16 -7.49 3.68 3.72
C TRP A 16 -7.38 3.22 2.27
N LEU A 17 -6.22 3.37 1.63
CA LEU A 17 -5.99 2.81 0.29
C LEU A 17 -6.09 1.28 0.30
N THR A 18 -5.50 0.64 1.31
CA THR A 18 -5.54 -0.82 1.50
C THR A 18 -6.98 -1.31 1.75
N ILE A 19 -7.75 -0.61 2.59
CA ILE A 19 -9.17 -0.90 2.83
C ILE A 19 -9.98 -0.70 1.56
N ALA A 20 -9.84 0.44 0.88
CA ALA A 20 -10.57 0.74 -0.34
C ALA A 20 -10.31 -0.32 -1.42
N ARG A 21 -9.07 -0.82 -1.51
CA ARG A 21 -8.75 -1.95 -2.38
C ARG A 21 -9.52 -3.21 -1.98
N GLY A 22 -9.61 -3.53 -0.69
CA GLY A 22 -10.41 -4.66 -0.21
C GLY A 22 -11.91 -4.50 -0.49
N LEU A 23 -12.47 -3.31 -0.27
CA LEU A 23 -13.87 -3.01 -0.54
C LEU A 23 -14.22 -3.16 -2.03
N SER A 24 -13.27 -2.90 -2.94
CA SER A 24 -13.47 -3.10 -4.38
C SER A 24 -13.75 -4.57 -4.76
N TYR A 25 -13.53 -5.52 -3.86
CA TYR A 25 -13.88 -6.94 -4.05
C TYR A 25 -15.29 -7.31 -3.58
N LEU A 26 -16.01 -6.42 -2.90
CA LEU A 26 -17.32 -6.72 -2.34
C LEU A 26 -18.45 -6.48 -3.36
N PRO A 27 -19.59 -7.20 -3.25
CA PRO A 27 -20.81 -6.84 -3.96
C PRO A 27 -21.29 -5.44 -3.54
N PRO A 28 -21.88 -4.63 -4.45
CA PRO A 28 -22.12 -4.91 -5.88
C PRO A 28 -20.94 -4.53 -6.80
N LEU A 29 -19.82 -4.04 -6.24
CA LEU A 29 -18.70 -3.50 -7.02
C LEU A 29 -17.98 -4.58 -7.85
N LEU A 30 -18.01 -5.83 -7.38
CA LEU A 30 -17.42 -6.96 -8.09
C LEU A 30 -18.32 -8.20 -8.05
N SER A 31 -18.55 -8.78 -9.24
CA SER A 31 -19.15 -10.11 -9.37
C SER A 31 -18.21 -11.17 -8.79
N GLN A 32 -18.72 -11.99 -7.87
CA GLN A 32 -17.94 -13.03 -7.19
C GLN A 32 -17.63 -14.24 -8.08
N GLY A 33 -18.38 -14.42 -9.17
CA GLY A 33 -18.20 -15.53 -10.11
C GLY A 33 -17.33 -15.18 -11.33
N ARG A 34 -16.67 -14.02 -11.33
CA ARG A 34 -15.83 -13.60 -12.46
C ARG A 34 -14.55 -14.43 -12.54
N PRO A 35 -13.94 -14.57 -13.73
CA PRO A 35 -12.58 -15.10 -13.82
C PRO A 35 -11.57 -14.18 -13.11
N PRO A 36 -10.50 -14.73 -12.52
CA PRO A 36 -9.42 -13.95 -11.91
C PRO A 36 -8.81 -12.92 -12.88
N ALA A 37 -8.44 -11.73 -12.39
CA ALA A 37 -7.80 -10.71 -13.23
C ALA A 37 -6.29 -10.95 -13.41
N HIS A 38 -5.68 -11.70 -12.50
CA HIS A 38 -4.25 -12.00 -12.49
C HIS A 38 -4.03 -13.31 -11.72
N TRP A 39 -2.87 -13.91 -11.92
CA TRP A 39 -2.54 -15.23 -11.38
C TRP A 39 -2.80 -15.38 -9.87
N LEU A 40 -2.34 -14.40 -9.06
CA LEU A 40 -2.50 -14.45 -7.60
C LEU A 40 -3.97 -14.41 -7.16
N GLU A 41 -4.82 -13.70 -7.89
CA GLU A 41 -6.26 -13.69 -7.58
C GLU A 41 -6.88 -15.08 -7.75
N GLY A 42 -6.33 -15.92 -8.63
CA GLY A 42 -6.80 -17.30 -8.83
C GLY A 42 -6.62 -18.24 -7.64
N TRP A 43 -5.90 -17.81 -6.59
CA TRP A 43 -5.65 -18.65 -5.40
C TRP A 43 -6.79 -18.61 -4.37
N ALA A 44 -7.69 -17.63 -4.44
CA ALA A 44 -8.80 -17.51 -3.51
C ALA A 44 -9.97 -16.76 -4.17
N THR A 45 -11.15 -16.81 -3.53
CA THR A 45 -12.30 -16.06 -4.03
C THR A 45 -12.09 -14.55 -3.87
N PRO A 46 -12.76 -13.72 -4.69
CA PRO A 46 -12.69 -12.27 -4.56
C PRO A 46 -13.05 -11.80 -3.13
N ALA A 47 -14.08 -12.38 -2.51
CA ALA A 47 -14.46 -12.10 -1.12
C ALA A 47 -13.32 -12.36 -0.11
N VAL A 48 -12.57 -13.47 -0.25
CA VAL A 48 -11.45 -13.78 0.64
C VAL A 48 -10.34 -12.75 0.47
N TRP A 49 -9.98 -12.41 -0.76
CA TRP A 49 -9.00 -11.36 -0.99
C TRP A 49 -9.47 -10.01 -0.46
N GLY A 50 -10.74 -9.66 -0.65
CA GLY A 50 -11.37 -8.49 -0.06
C GLY A 50 -11.18 -8.44 1.46
N ALA A 51 -11.43 -9.56 2.15
CA ALA A 51 -11.23 -9.68 3.59
C ALA A 51 -9.76 -9.51 4.00
N VAL A 52 -8.80 -10.10 3.27
CA VAL A 52 -7.35 -9.95 3.52
C VAL A 52 -6.93 -8.48 3.41
N TRP A 53 -7.34 -7.81 2.34
CA TRP A 53 -7.05 -6.39 2.12
C TRP A 53 -7.66 -5.51 3.21
N VAL A 54 -8.94 -5.73 3.57
CA VAL A 54 -9.58 -4.98 4.66
C VAL A 54 -8.89 -5.24 6.00
N ALA A 55 -8.58 -6.49 6.33
CA ALA A 55 -7.91 -6.84 7.58
C ALA A 55 -6.52 -6.20 7.68
N ALA A 56 -5.73 -6.21 6.61
CA ALA A 56 -4.44 -5.53 6.57
C ALA A 56 -4.57 -4.02 6.79
N GLY A 57 -5.55 -3.38 6.14
CA GLY A 57 -5.80 -1.96 6.32
C GLY A 57 -6.32 -1.60 7.72
N LEU A 58 -7.18 -2.42 8.33
CA LEU A 58 -7.60 -2.26 9.71
C LEU A 58 -6.42 -2.42 10.68
N PHE A 59 -5.54 -3.39 10.43
CA PHE A 59 -4.30 -3.54 11.20
C PHE A 59 -3.43 -2.28 11.12
N CYS A 60 -3.28 -1.68 9.93
CA CYS A 60 -2.61 -0.39 9.78
C CYS A 60 -3.27 0.73 10.58
N LEU A 61 -4.62 0.83 10.59
CA LEU A 61 -5.32 1.81 11.41
C LEU A 61 -5.04 1.63 12.91
N VAL A 62 -5.03 0.39 13.41
CA VAL A 62 -4.70 0.13 14.82
C VAL A 62 -3.25 0.49 15.12
N ALA A 63 -2.33 0.17 14.21
CA ALA A 63 -0.92 0.51 14.34
C ALA A 63 -0.64 2.02 14.37
N THR A 64 -1.56 2.89 13.90
CA THR A 64 -1.44 4.36 14.07
C THR A 64 -1.40 4.79 15.53
N ARG A 65 -1.86 3.94 16.47
CA ARG A 65 -1.87 4.21 17.91
C ARG A 65 -0.77 3.49 18.67
N VAL A 66 -0.08 2.56 18.01
CA VAL A 66 0.92 1.69 18.62
C VAL A 66 2.18 1.75 17.76
N GLY A 67 3.05 2.73 18.03
CA GLY A 67 4.25 2.99 17.21
C GLY A 67 5.17 1.77 17.02
N ALA A 68 5.20 0.84 17.99
CA ALA A 68 5.94 -0.42 17.87
C ALA A 68 5.46 -1.32 16.71
N TRP A 69 4.23 -1.16 16.24
CA TRP A 69 3.65 -1.94 15.15
C TRP A 69 3.84 -1.29 13.78
N LEU A 70 4.36 -0.06 13.74
CA LEU A 70 4.53 0.70 12.50
C LEU A 70 5.32 -0.08 11.43
N PRO A 71 6.49 -0.69 11.70
CA PRO A 71 7.23 -1.42 10.68
C PRO A 71 6.46 -2.62 10.13
N ALA A 72 5.77 -3.36 11.01
CA ALA A 72 4.97 -4.52 10.63
C ALA A 72 3.76 -4.11 9.77
N ALA A 73 3.07 -3.03 10.14
CA ALA A 73 1.92 -2.51 9.41
C ALA A 73 2.31 -2.00 8.03
N VAL A 74 3.39 -1.23 7.93
CA VAL A 74 3.91 -0.76 6.64
C VAL A 74 4.35 -1.94 5.78
N GLY A 75 5.12 -2.88 6.33
CA GLY A 75 5.60 -4.06 5.62
C GLY A 75 4.46 -4.94 5.09
N MET A 76 3.41 -5.14 5.88
CA MET A 76 2.23 -5.91 5.46
C MET A 76 1.50 -5.23 4.29
N ALA A 77 1.17 -3.94 4.42
CA ALA A 77 0.46 -3.23 3.37
C ALA A 77 1.29 -3.09 2.09
N VAL A 78 2.58 -2.75 2.21
CA VAL A 78 3.50 -2.68 1.07
C VAL A 78 3.67 -4.04 0.42
N GLY A 79 3.89 -5.10 1.20
CA GLY A 79 4.03 -6.46 0.70
C GLY A 79 2.81 -6.93 -0.09
N LEU A 80 1.61 -6.60 0.38
CA LEU A 80 0.36 -6.93 -0.31
C LEU A 80 0.22 -6.18 -1.65
N HIS A 81 0.58 -4.89 -1.68
CA HIS A 81 0.63 -4.13 -2.94
C HIS A 81 1.68 -4.68 -3.90
N LEU A 82 2.89 -4.98 -3.43
CA LEU A 82 3.95 -5.56 -4.24
C LEU A 82 3.59 -6.94 -4.79
N ALA A 83 2.92 -7.78 -4.01
CA ALA A 83 2.42 -9.08 -4.48
C ALA A 83 1.41 -8.90 -5.63
N TRP A 84 0.51 -7.92 -5.52
CA TRP A 84 -0.41 -7.57 -6.61
C TRP A 84 0.34 -7.05 -7.83
N ALA A 85 1.27 -6.11 -7.65
CA ALA A 85 2.10 -5.58 -8.73
C ALA A 85 2.83 -6.70 -9.49
N ALA A 86 3.51 -7.58 -8.74
CA ALA A 86 4.26 -8.70 -9.29
C ALA A 86 3.34 -9.64 -10.09
N SER A 87 2.17 -9.98 -9.56
CA SER A 87 1.24 -10.88 -10.25
C SER A 87 0.72 -10.33 -11.59
N TYR A 88 0.49 -9.01 -11.68
CA TYR A 88 0.10 -8.36 -12.94
C TYR A 88 1.27 -8.26 -13.93
N LEU A 89 2.48 -8.00 -13.45
CA LEU A 89 3.68 -7.98 -14.29
C LEU A 89 3.98 -9.37 -14.85
N LEU A 90 3.95 -10.41 -14.00
CA LEU A 90 4.15 -11.79 -14.41
C LEU A 90 3.09 -12.22 -15.44
N GLY A 91 1.81 -11.89 -15.23
CA GLY A 91 0.76 -12.16 -16.22
C GLY A 91 0.97 -11.41 -17.54
N THR A 92 1.56 -10.21 -17.51
CA THR A 92 1.92 -9.48 -18.73
C THR A 92 3.08 -10.18 -19.47
N LEU A 93 4.12 -10.58 -18.74
CA LEU A 93 5.29 -11.26 -19.30
C LEU A 93 4.95 -12.66 -19.84
N ALA A 94 4.01 -13.36 -19.21
CA ALA A 94 3.51 -14.66 -19.64
C ALA A 94 2.54 -14.58 -20.84
N GLY A 95 2.08 -13.38 -21.21
CA GLY A 95 1.11 -13.17 -22.29
C GLY A 95 -0.36 -13.33 -21.87
N ASP A 96 -0.64 -13.63 -20.60
CA ASP A 96 -2.00 -13.80 -20.06
C ASP A 96 -2.80 -12.48 -20.04
N THR A 97 -2.11 -11.36 -19.77
CA THR A 97 -2.75 -10.04 -19.66
C THR A 97 -1.93 -8.96 -20.36
N ALA A 98 -2.23 -8.67 -21.64
CA ALA A 98 -1.45 -7.73 -22.46
C ALA A 98 -1.24 -6.33 -21.85
N ARG A 99 -2.14 -5.86 -20.98
CA ARG A 99 -2.07 -4.55 -20.31
C ARG A 99 -2.00 -4.63 -18.77
N GLY A 100 -1.67 -5.80 -18.21
CA GLY A 100 -1.58 -5.99 -16.75
C GLY A 100 -0.60 -5.01 -16.08
N TRP A 101 0.49 -4.66 -16.77
CA TRP A 101 1.47 -3.67 -16.33
C TRP A 101 0.88 -2.31 -15.94
N VAL A 102 -0.23 -1.87 -16.55
CA VAL A 102 -0.88 -0.60 -16.23
C VAL A 102 -1.43 -0.62 -14.80
N SER A 103 -2.06 -1.73 -14.41
CA SER A 103 -2.53 -1.93 -13.04
C SER A 103 -1.35 -2.07 -12.09
N ALA A 104 -0.28 -2.78 -12.49
CA ALA A 104 0.93 -2.93 -11.68
C ALA A 104 1.56 -1.59 -11.29
N LEU A 105 1.59 -0.61 -12.20
CA LEU A 105 2.14 0.73 -11.90
C LEU A 105 1.47 1.41 -10.71
N ASN A 106 0.15 1.24 -10.53
CA ASN A 106 -0.55 1.83 -9.39
C ASN A 106 -0.10 1.20 -8.06
N TYR A 107 0.03 -0.13 -8.03
CA TYR A 107 0.52 -0.83 -6.83
C TYR A 107 1.99 -0.52 -6.54
N LEU A 108 2.83 -0.41 -7.57
CA LEU A 108 4.22 0.02 -7.43
C LEU A 108 4.31 1.45 -6.91
N ALA A 109 3.49 2.37 -7.42
CA ALA A 109 3.47 3.75 -6.96
C ALA A 109 3.13 3.84 -5.46
N VAL A 110 2.08 3.15 -5.00
CA VAL A 110 1.72 3.12 -3.57
C VAL A 110 2.86 2.53 -2.74
N SER A 111 3.45 1.43 -3.20
CA SER A 111 4.54 0.74 -2.49
C SER A 111 5.79 1.61 -2.37
N LEU A 112 6.24 2.21 -3.47
CA LEU A 112 7.44 3.03 -3.52
C LEU A 112 7.26 4.34 -2.74
N LEU A 113 6.08 4.97 -2.81
CA LEU A 113 5.78 6.16 -2.02
C LEU A 113 5.72 5.85 -0.52
N ALA A 114 5.14 4.71 -0.13
CA ALA A 114 5.15 4.27 1.26
C ALA A 114 6.58 4.00 1.74
N LEU A 115 7.36 3.22 0.99
CA LEU A 115 8.76 2.96 1.33
C LEU A 115 9.54 4.26 1.46
N TYR A 116 9.43 5.18 0.51
CA TYR A 116 10.06 6.50 0.60
C TYR A 116 9.63 7.29 1.85
N ALA A 117 8.33 7.30 2.16
CA ALA A 117 7.80 8.02 3.30
C ALA A 117 8.33 7.50 4.65
N TYR A 118 8.53 6.19 4.77
CA TYR A 118 8.94 5.51 6.00
C TYR A 118 10.43 5.18 6.11
N SER A 119 11.17 5.17 4.99
CA SER A 119 12.61 4.92 4.97
C SER A 119 13.44 6.20 5.02
N ARG A 120 12.84 7.38 4.77
CA ARG A 120 13.58 8.64 4.79
C ARG A 120 13.98 9.00 6.22
N GLU A 121 15.26 9.29 6.42
CA GLU A 121 15.69 10.01 7.61
C GLU A 121 15.05 11.40 7.61
N ARG A 122 14.62 11.88 8.77
CA ARG A 122 14.14 13.26 8.91
C ARG A 122 15.35 14.19 8.87
N VAL A 123 15.82 14.52 7.67
CA VAL A 123 16.84 15.55 7.49
C VAL A 123 16.27 16.87 8.00
N GLN A 124 16.64 17.23 9.23
CA GLN A 124 16.51 18.61 9.69
C GLN A 124 17.50 19.41 8.86
N VAL A 125 17.00 20.20 7.93
CA VAL A 125 17.80 21.29 7.35
C VAL A 125 18.03 22.27 8.49
N LEU A 126 19.08 22.01 9.28
CA LEU A 126 19.56 22.90 10.32
C LEU A 126 19.92 24.21 9.62
N GLY A 127 19.13 25.25 9.89
CA GLY A 127 19.51 26.61 9.55
C GLY A 127 20.86 26.87 10.20
N ARG A 128 21.87 27.12 9.37
CA ARG A 128 23.16 27.66 9.77
C ARG A 128 22.94 29.05 10.34
N ASN A 129 22.67 29.13 11.64
CA ASN A 129 22.73 30.36 12.41
C ASN A 129 23.86 30.22 13.42
N ASN A 130 24.86 31.08 13.23
CA ASN A 130 25.95 31.50 14.10
C ASN A 130 27.31 31.28 13.43
N ASP A 131 27.95 32.39 13.07
CA ASP A 131 29.36 32.71 13.42
C ASP A 131 29.89 33.84 12.52
N GLU A 132 29.33 35.05 12.60
CA GLU A 132 30.04 36.30 12.23
C GLU A 132 29.45 37.47 13.04
N GLY A 133 29.91 37.66 14.27
CA GLY A 133 29.45 38.77 15.10
C GLY A 133 29.85 38.73 16.56
N GLU A 134 31.14 38.51 16.86
CA GLU A 134 31.81 39.03 18.06
C GLU A 134 33.23 39.50 17.70
#